data_AF-A0A418GK48-F1
#
_entry.id   AF-A0A418GK48-F1
#
_cell.length_a   1.000
_cell.length_b   1.000
_cell.length_c   1.000
_cell.angle_alpha   90.00
_cell.angle_beta   90.00
_cell.angle_gamma   90.00
#
_symmetry.space_group_name_H-M   'P 1'
#
loop_
_entity.id
_entity.type
_entity.pdbx_description
1 polymer ?
#
loop_
_entity_poly.entity_id
_entity_poly.type
_entity_poly.pdbx_seq_one_letter_code
_entity_poly.pdbx_strand_id
1 'polypeptide(L)' 'LEQSGEHLHLCVSDPHGTMLGGHMMPGCTVRTTLELVIGCLEELAFSRQLCALSGYDELHISPVK' A
#
# COMPACT_ATOMS: atom_id res chain seq x y z
N LEU A 1 1.75 13.38 1.56
CA LEU A 1 0.59 12.69 0.95
C LEU A 1 0.99 12.45 -0.49
N GLU A 2 1.40 11.21 -0.77
CA GLU A 2 2.01 10.79 -2.03
C GLU A 2 1.01 10.94 -3.18
N GLN A 3 1.42 11.67 -4.20
CA GLN A 3 0.58 12.03 -5.34
C GLN A 3 0.49 10.89 -6.38
N SER A 4 0.92 9.67 -6.03
CA SER A 4 0.95 8.52 -6.95
C SER A 4 0.87 7.12 -6.28
N GLY A 5 -0.17 6.87 -5.47
CA GLY A 5 -1.01 5.67 -5.73
C GLY A 5 -0.96 4.45 -4.81
N GLU A 6 -0.08 4.33 -3.83
CA GLU A 6 0.02 3.12 -3.01
C GLU A 6 -0.91 3.10 -1.77
N HIS A 7 -1.26 1.91 -1.29
CA HIS A 7 -1.91 1.68 0.00
C HIS A 7 -1.34 0.41 0.63
N LEU A 8 -0.24 0.54 1.37
CA LEU A 8 0.44 -0.61 1.95
C LEU A 8 0.25 -0.65 3.46
N HIS A 9 -0.18 -1.80 3.96
CA HIS A 9 -0.21 -2.10 5.39
C HIS A 9 0.82 -3.19 5.68
N LEU A 10 1.43 -3.12 6.85
CA LEU A 10 2.46 -4.05 7.29
C LEU A 10 2.15 -4.56 8.69
N CYS A 11 2.51 -5.80 8.96
CA CYS A 11 2.55 -6.39 10.30
C CYS A 11 3.91 -7.05 10.53
N VAL A 12 4.53 -6.79 11.67
CA VAL A 12 5.88 -7.27 12.03
C VAL A 12 5.88 -7.88 13.43
N SER A 13 6.74 -8.87 13.65
CA SER A 13 6.94 -9.49 14.96
C SER A 13 8.32 -9.17 15.53
N ASP A 14 8.39 -9.00 16.85
CA ASP A 14 9.65 -8.92 17.60
C ASP A 14 10.19 -10.33 17.96
N PRO A 15 11.37 -10.45 18.60
CA PRO A 15 11.94 -11.74 19.01
C PRO A 15 11.10 -12.53 20.04
N HIS A 16 10.11 -11.92 20.68
CA HIS A 16 9.20 -12.55 21.64
C HIS A 16 7.87 -12.97 20.99
N GLY A 17 7.70 -12.70 19.69
CA GLY A 17 6.46 -12.97 18.96
C GLY A 17 5.39 -11.90 19.16
N THR A 18 5.70 -10.77 19.81
CA THR A 18 4.78 -9.63 19.90
C THR A 18 4.63 -9.01 18.53
N MET A 19 3.39 -8.73 18.13
CA MET A 19 3.10 -8.14 16.82
C MET A 19 2.80 -6.65 16.92
N LEU A 20 3.27 -5.89 15.93
CA LEU A 20 2.87 -4.52 15.66
C LEU A 20 2.39 -4.43 14.22
N GLY A 21 1.31 -3.68 13.97
CA GLY A 21 0.74 -3.52 12.64
C GLY A 21 0.12 -2.15 12.41
N GLY A 22 0.06 -1.74 11.14
CA GLY A 22 -0.51 -0.46 10.74
C GLY A 22 -0.23 -0.08 9.29
N HIS A 23 -0.44 1.20 8.99
CA HIS A 23 -0.11 1.78 7.70
C HIS A 23 1.42 1.88 7.54
N MET A 24 1.93 1.38 6.43
CA MET A 24 3.36 1.37 6.14
C MET A 24 3.80 2.77 5.73
N MET A 25 4.83 3.29 6.39
CA MET A 25 5.48 4.54 6.03
C MET A 25 6.86 4.25 5.41
N PRO A 26 7.43 5.20 4.66
CA PRO A 26 8.83 5.11 4.24
C PRO A 26 9.77 4.90 5.44
N GLY A 27 10.78 4.05 5.29
CA GLY A 27 11.80 3.77 6.32
C GLY A 27 11.93 2.31 6.74
N CYS A 28 11.07 1.41 6.27
CA CYS A 28 11.24 -0.03 6.48
C CYS A 28 12.47 -0.53 5.69
N THR A 29 13.49 -1.01 6.40
CA THR A 29 14.72 -1.56 5.80
C THR A 29 14.72 -3.09 5.90
N VAL A 30 15.09 -3.74 4.80
CA VAL A 30 15.19 -5.20 4.76
C VAL A 30 16.41 -5.65 5.57
N ARG A 31 16.21 -6.55 6.54
CA ARG A 31 17.30 -7.08 7.37
C ARG A 31 18.08 -8.21 6.69
N THR A 32 17.37 -9.20 6.14
CA THR A 32 17.98 -10.37 5.47
C THR A 32 17.43 -10.56 4.07
N THR A 33 16.11 -10.74 3.95
CA THR A 33 15.39 -10.89 2.68
C THR A 33 14.00 -10.28 2.80
N LEU A 34 13.44 -9.89 1.66
CA LEU A 34 12.05 -9.53 1.50
C LEU A 34 11.58 -10.20 0.21
N GLU A 35 10.91 -11.32 0.34
CA GLU A 35 10.39 -12.08 -0.79
C GLU A 35 8.99 -11.54 -1.13
N LEU A 36 8.82 -11.13 -2.39
CA LEU A 36 7.61 -10.44 -2.85
C LEU A 36 7.03 -11.14 -4.09
N VAL A 37 5.71 -11.19 -4.16
CA VAL A 37 4.95 -11.52 -5.36
C VAL A 37 4.00 -10.35 -5.62
N ILE A 38 4.11 -9.74 -6.80
CA ILE A 38 3.31 -8.58 -7.19
C ILE A 38 2.39 -9.00 -8.34
N GLY A 39 1.09 -8.85 -8.15
CA GLY A 39 0.10 -9.04 -9.20
C GLY A 39 -0.13 -7.76 -9.98
N CYS A 40 -0.19 -7.86 -11.30
CA CYS A 40 -0.46 -6.75 -12.20
C CYS A 40 -1.77 -7.01 -12.96
N LEU A 41 -2.69 -6.04 -12.95
CA LEU A 41 -3.93 -6.10 -13.72
C LEU A 41 -3.79 -5.17 -14.93
N GLU A 42 -3.25 -5.68 -16.02
CA GLU A 42 -2.84 -4.88 -17.19
C GLU A 42 -4.00 -4.17 -17.90
N GLU A 43 -5.23 -4.66 -17.73
CA GLU A 43 -6.43 -4.06 -18.31
C GLU A 43 -7.01 -2.91 -17.47
N LEU A 44 -6.50 -2.71 -16.25
CA LEU A 44 -7.00 -1.71 -15.29
C LEU A 44 -5.93 -0.67 -14.92
N ALA A 45 -6.36 0.58 -14.82
CA ALA A 45 -5.61 1.70 -14.27
C ALA A 45 -6.16 2.04 -12.88
N PHE A 46 -5.27 2.01 -11.87
CA PHE A 46 -5.56 2.48 -10.53
C PHE A 46 -5.07 3.92 -10.36
N SER A 47 -5.91 4.75 -9.75
CA SER A 47 -5.58 6.12 -9.38
C SER A 47 -6.16 6.46 -8.01
N ARG A 48 -5.82 7.65 -7.50
CA ARG A 48 -6.38 8.20 -6.28
C ARG A 48 -7.21 9.43 -6.61
N GLN A 49 -8.44 9.51 -6.14
CA GLN A 49 -9.36 10.63 -6.40
C GLN A 49 -10.02 11.09 -5.11
N LEU A 50 -10.20 12.40 -4.95
CA LEU A 50 -10.81 12.97 -3.76
C LEU A 50 -12.22 12.41 -3.54
N CYS A 51 -12.43 11.76 -2.40
CA CYS A 51 -13.73 11.29 -1.95
C CYS A 51 -14.34 12.30 -0.98
N ALA A 52 -15.50 12.87 -1.35
CA ALA A 52 -16.19 13.84 -0.51
C ALA A 52 -16.66 13.29 0.86
N LEU A 53 -16.81 11.96 0.97
CA LEU A 53 -17.27 11.32 2.21
C LEU A 53 -16.13 11.08 3.20
N SER A 54 -14.96 10.64 2.73
CA SER A 54 -13.81 10.37 3.61
C SER A 54 -12.93 11.59 3.82
N GLY A 55 -12.93 12.54 2.87
CA GLY A 55 -12.03 13.68 2.87
C GLY A 55 -10.61 13.38 2.39
N TYR A 56 -10.36 12.16 1.90
CA TYR A 56 -9.05 11.70 1.40
C TYR A 56 -9.12 11.31 -0.07
N ASP A 57 -7.95 11.16 -0.69
CA ASP A 57 -7.83 10.59 -2.02
C ASP A 57 -7.95 9.06 -1.96
N GLU A 58 -9.10 8.55 -2.41
CA GLU A 58 -9.45 7.13 -2.35
C GLU A 58 -9.14 6.41 -3.66
N LEU A 59 -9.05 5.08 -3.59
CA LEU A 59 -8.84 4.23 -4.76
C LEU A 59 -9.95 4.46 -5.80
N HIS A 60 -9.54 4.81 -7.01
CA HIS A 60 -10.38 4.87 -8.20
C HIS A 60 -9.85 3.87 -9.23
N ILE A 61 -10.75 3.11 -9.84
CA ILE A 61 -10.44 2.04 -10.79
C ILE A 61 -11.08 2.38 -12.13
N SER A 62 -10.30 2.29 -13.21
CA SER A 62 -10.76 2.53 -14.57
C SER A 62 -10.07 1.56 -15.54
N PRO A 63 -10.60 1.32 -16.75
CA PRO A 63 -9.85 0.60 -17.78
C PRO A 63 -8.61 1.38 -18.23
N VAL A 64 -7.53 0.68 -18.59
CA VAL A 64 -6.41 1.31 -19.32
C VAL A 64 -6.92 1.71 -20.71
N LYS A 65 -6.74 2.99 -21.08
CA LYS A 65 -7.10 3.51 -22.41
C LYS A 65 -6.15 3.03 -23.50
#